data_AF-A0A2H5YZZ4-F1
#
_entry.id   AF-A0A2H5YZZ4-F1
#
_cell.length_a   1.000
_cell.length_b   1.000
_cell.length_c   1.000
_cell.angle_alpha   90.00
_cell.angle_beta   90.00
_cell.angle_gamma   90.00
#
_symmetry.space_group_name_H-M   'P 1'
#
loop_
_entity.id
_entity.type
_entity.pdbx_description
1 polymer ?
#
loop_
_entity_poly.entity_id
_entity_poly.type
_entity_poly.pdbx_seq_one_letter_code
_entity_poly.pdbx_strand_id
1 'polypeptide(L)'
;MVRIMALLVAIALFASLPLVGAAHVVYVFEGSDFAYVNSAHTLVTVCDMETDGNGAYARYTRSGTSVISRIDDPNGSSAGCGQTNPIYSILALQVCEDVAFQPDPCSAWASA
;
A
#
# COMPACT_ATOMS: atom_id res chain seq x y z
N MET A 1 4.74 -38.80 -55.20
CA MET A 1 6.06 -38.16 -55.01
C MET A 1 5.85 -36.65 -54.92
N VAL A 2 6.70 -35.90 -54.19
CA VAL A 2 6.66 -34.43 -54.03
C VAL A 2 5.45 -33.95 -53.17
N ARG A 3 5.59 -33.21 -52.06
CA ARG A 3 6.77 -32.69 -51.33
C ARG A 3 6.47 -32.60 -49.81
N ILE A 4 7.52 -32.77 -49.00
CA ILE A 4 7.55 -32.41 -47.57
C ILE A 4 7.86 -30.90 -47.46
N MET A 5 7.53 -30.29 -46.32
CA MET A 5 7.90 -28.94 -45.83
C MET A 5 7.02 -27.74 -46.20
N ALA A 6 6.16 -27.39 -45.24
CA ALA A 6 6.00 -26.02 -44.70
C ALA A 6 5.61 -26.17 -43.22
N LEU A 7 6.52 -26.65 -42.38
CA LEU A 7 7.28 -25.83 -41.43
C LEU A 7 6.40 -24.97 -40.51
N LEU A 8 6.26 -25.44 -39.28
CA LEU A 8 5.67 -24.74 -38.13
C LEU A 8 6.36 -23.39 -37.87
N VAL A 9 5.69 -22.26 -38.12
CA VAL A 9 5.82 -21.04 -37.28
C VAL A 9 4.50 -20.27 -37.26
N ALA A 10 3.71 -20.47 -36.21
CA ALA A 10 2.72 -19.50 -35.74
C ALA A 10 2.82 -19.40 -34.21
N ILE A 11 4.07 -19.31 -33.71
CA ILE A 11 4.37 -19.25 -32.29
C ILE A 11 4.13 -17.82 -31.80
N ALA A 12 3.07 -17.66 -31.02
CA ALA A 12 2.89 -16.62 -30.02
C ALA A 12 3.18 -15.15 -30.45
N LEU A 13 2.25 -14.57 -31.23
CA LEU A 13 1.96 -13.14 -31.14
C LEU A 13 1.16 -12.82 -29.86
N PHE A 14 1.63 -13.31 -28.70
CA PHE A 14 1.28 -12.71 -27.42
C PHE A 14 2.09 -11.43 -27.32
N ALA A 15 1.49 -10.35 -27.84
CA ALA A 15 2.05 -9.01 -27.74
C ALA A 15 2.47 -8.75 -26.29
N SER A 16 3.64 -8.15 -26.12
CA SER A 16 4.14 -7.68 -24.84
C SER A 16 3.26 -6.53 -24.33
N LEU A 17 2.08 -6.87 -23.81
CA LEU A 17 1.26 -5.96 -23.03
C LEU A 17 2.15 -5.50 -21.87
N PRO A 18 2.34 -4.19 -21.68
CA PRO A 18 2.99 -3.72 -20.47
C PRO A 18 2.14 -4.23 -19.30
N LEU A 19 2.78 -4.92 -18.34
CA LEU A 19 2.17 -5.23 -17.06
C LEU A 19 2.10 -3.90 -16.27
N VAL A 20 1.19 -3.02 -16.67
CA VAL A 20 0.78 -1.86 -15.88
C VAL A 20 0.26 -2.42 -14.55
N GLY A 21 0.96 -2.08 -13.47
CA GLY A 21 0.51 -2.42 -12.11
C GLY A 21 -0.93 -1.99 -11.96
N ALA A 22 -1.78 -2.87 -11.42
CA ALA A 22 -3.20 -2.61 -11.33
C ALA A 22 -3.44 -1.40 -10.43
N ALA A 23 -3.90 -0.29 -11.02
CA ALA A 23 -4.23 0.92 -10.28
C ALA A 23 -5.41 0.62 -9.34
N HIS A 24 -5.12 0.44 -8.05
CA HIS A 24 -6.11 0.09 -7.04
C HIS A 24 -5.82 0.81 -5.73
N VAL A 25 -6.88 1.18 -5.01
CA VAL A 25 -6.78 1.79 -3.69
C VAL A 25 -6.65 0.67 -2.67
N VAL A 26 -5.74 0.82 -1.71
CA VAL A 26 -5.60 -0.09 -0.57
C VAL A 26 -6.16 0.60 0.66
N TYR A 27 -6.98 -0.11 1.43
CA TYR A 27 -7.42 0.30 2.77
C TYR A 27 -7.06 -0.81 3.77
N VAL A 28 -6.59 -0.42 4.95
CA VAL A 28 -6.37 -1.29 6.11
C VAL A 28 -6.95 -0.64 7.35
N PHE A 29 -7.35 -1.46 8.32
CA PHE A 29 -8.06 -1.04 9.53
C PHE A 29 -7.48 -1.76 10.75
N GLU A 30 -7.36 -1.05 11.86
CA GLU A 30 -7.14 -1.60 13.21
C GLU A 30 -8.17 -0.91 14.11
N GLY A 31 -9.03 -1.65 14.80
CA GLY A 31 -10.20 -1.06 15.45
C GLY A 31 -11.07 -0.24 14.47
N SER A 32 -11.32 1.03 14.79
CA SER A 32 -11.97 2.00 13.89
C SER A 32 -10.99 2.80 13.03
N ASP A 33 -9.71 2.82 13.40
CA ASP A 33 -8.66 3.55 12.69
C ASP A 33 -8.42 2.95 11.31
N PHE A 34 -7.98 3.79 10.38
CA PHE A 34 -7.63 3.32 9.05
C PHE A 34 -6.44 4.05 8.45
N ALA A 35 -5.77 3.34 7.55
CA ALA A 35 -4.83 3.94 6.63
C ALA A 35 -5.11 3.48 5.20
N TYR A 36 -4.88 4.37 4.24
CA TYR A 36 -5.12 4.09 2.84
C TYR A 36 -4.01 4.61 1.92
N VAL A 37 -3.80 3.89 0.82
CA VAL A 37 -2.90 4.26 -0.27
C VAL A 37 -3.70 4.50 -1.54
N ASN A 38 -3.47 5.62 -2.21
CA ASN A 38 -4.20 5.98 -3.44
C ASN A 38 -3.89 5.03 -4.62
N SER A 39 -4.71 5.06 -5.67
CA SER A 39 -4.57 4.15 -6.83
C SER A 39 -3.32 4.39 -7.69
N ALA A 40 -2.55 5.44 -7.43
CA ALA A 40 -1.25 5.69 -8.05
C ALA A 40 -0.07 5.25 -7.17
N HIS A 41 -0.35 4.80 -5.94
CA HIS A 41 0.62 4.45 -4.90
C HIS A 41 1.61 5.58 -4.57
N THR A 42 1.19 6.84 -4.70
CA THR A 42 2.00 8.05 -4.42
C THR A 42 1.57 8.80 -3.18
N LEU A 43 0.50 8.37 -2.51
CA LEU A 43 -0.07 9.01 -1.33
C LEU A 43 -0.39 7.96 -0.27
N VAL A 44 -0.04 8.25 0.99
CA VAL A 44 -0.48 7.51 2.18
C VAL A 44 -1.30 8.47 3.04
N THR A 45 -2.45 8.00 3.51
CA THR A 45 -3.24 8.63 4.58
C THR A 45 -3.28 7.70 5.78
N VAL A 46 -3.26 8.25 6.99
CA VAL A 46 -3.72 7.61 8.22
C VAL A 46 -4.76 8.51 8.86
N CYS A 47 -5.76 7.94 9.52
CA CYS A 47 -6.79 8.67 10.26
C CYS A 47 -7.02 7.97 11.59
N ASP A 48 -6.84 8.72 12.68
CA ASP A 48 -7.45 8.39 13.98
C ASP A 48 -8.95 8.65 13.86
N MET A 49 -9.75 7.61 14.09
CA MET A 49 -11.21 7.66 14.06
C MET A 49 -11.83 7.47 15.44
N GLU A 50 -11.00 7.29 16.46
CA GLU A 50 -11.40 7.11 17.85
C GLU A 50 -11.21 8.45 18.60
N THR A 51 -11.49 8.48 19.90
CA THR A 51 -11.29 9.67 20.75
C THR A 51 -11.12 9.21 22.19
N ASP A 52 -10.18 8.29 22.38
CA ASP A 52 -10.00 7.52 23.61
C ASP A 52 -8.69 7.87 24.36
N GLY A 53 -7.70 8.44 23.66
CA GLY A 53 -6.41 8.87 24.20
C GLY A 53 -5.20 8.19 23.57
N ASN A 54 -5.38 7.25 22.63
CA ASN A 54 -4.31 6.70 21.80
C ASN A 54 -4.25 7.45 20.46
N GLY A 55 -3.24 7.25 19.61
CA GLY A 55 -3.13 7.97 18.33
C GLY A 55 -2.77 7.06 17.17
N ALA A 56 -3.40 7.24 16.01
CA ALA A 56 -3.18 6.40 14.85
C ALA A 56 -1.88 6.74 14.09
N TYR A 57 -1.19 5.72 13.58
CA TYR A 57 -0.06 5.88 12.67
C TYR A 57 -0.01 4.78 11.60
N ALA A 58 0.46 5.13 10.40
CA ALA A 58 0.66 4.16 9.31
C ALA A 58 2.14 3.84 9.12
N ARG A 59 2.43 2.55 8.96
CA ARG A 59 3.73 2.02 8.54
C ARG A 59 3.66 1.60 7.08
N TYR A 60 4.71 1.89 6.31
CA TYR A 60 4.75 1.50 4.91
C TYR A 60 6.16 1.15 4.40
N THR A 61 6.21 0.30 3.38
CA THR A 61 7.41 0.05 2.57
C THR A 61 7.32 0.80 1.25
N ARG A 62 8.46 1.09 0.62
CA ARG A 62 8.54 1.95 -0.56
C ARG A 62 9.61 1.51 -1.55
N SER A 63 9.46 1.89 -2.81
CA SER A 63 10.46 1.62 -3.84
C SER A 63 11.81 2.27 -3.52
N GLY A 64 12.90 1.59 -3.88
CA GLY A 64 14.28 2.08 -3.72
C GLY A 64 14.91 1.90 -2.33
N THR A 65 14.21 1.33 -1.34
CA THR A 65 14.81 0.99 -0.04
C THR A 65 14.04 -0.13 0.67
N SER A 66 14.70 -0.83 1.60
CA SER A 66 14.08 -1.80 2.52
C SER A 66 13.62 -1.18 3.85
N VAL A 67 13.82 0.13 4.06
CA VAL A 67 13.44 0.82 5.29
C VAL A 67 11.92 1.00 5.37
N ILE A 68 11.32 0.50 6.45
CA ILE A 68 9.94 0.80 6.82
C ILE A 68 9.86 2.26 7.29
N SER A 69 8.96 3.02 6.68
CA SER A 69 8.67 4.42 7.04
C SER A 69 7.40 4.49 7.91
N ARG A 70 7.26 5.54 8.71
CA ARG A 70 6.07 5.87 9.53
C ARG A 70 5.53 7.24 9.12
N ILE A 71 4.21 7.39 9.12
CA ILE A 71 3.53 8.68 9.28
C ILE A 71 2.54 8.57 10.42
N ASP A 72 2.35 9.67 11.14
CA ASP A 72 1.44 9.81 12.27
C ASP A 72 0.21 10.62 11.84
N ASP A 73 -0.92 10.44 12.52
CA ASP A 73 -1.96 11.46 12.52
C ASP A 73 -1.45 12.68 13.31
N PRO A 74 -1.28 13.87 12.68
CA PRO A 74 -0.74 15.05 13.36
C PRO A 74 -1.69 15.61 14.44
N ASN A 75 -2.95 15.16 14.49
CA ASN A 75 -3.90 15.57 15.51
C ASN A 75 -3.76 14.77 16.82
N GLY A 76 -2.93 13.73 16.86
CA GLY A 76 -2.82 12.82 18.00
C GLY A 76 -4.10 12.02 18.16
N SER A 77 -4.67 12.02 19.37
CA SER A 77 -5.90 11.31 19.77
C SER A 77 -7.20 12.07 19.48
N SER A 78 -7.21 12.84 18.39
CA SER A 78 -8.34 13.68 18.01
C SER A 78 -8.71 13.41 16.58
N ALA A 79 -9.91 12.88 16.37
CA ALA A 79 -10.50 12.53 15.07
C ALA A 79 -9.96 13.39 13.91
N GLY A 80 -9.19 12.76 13.04
CA GLY A 80 -8.22 13.44 12.19
C GLY A 80 -7.82 12.62 10.98
N CYS A 81 -6.93 13.19 10.16
CA CYS A 81 -6.18 12.44 9.16
C CYS A 81 -4.83 13.10 8.89
N GLY A 82 -3.75 12.32 8.99
CA GLY A 82 -2.41 12.66 8.47
C GLY A 82 -2.21 12.17 7.05
N GLN A 83 -1.51 12.96 6.20
CA GLN A 83 -1.22 12.59 4.81
C GLN A 83 0.23 12.87 4.40
N THR A 84 0.76 12.05 3.51
CA THR A 84 2.02 12.33 2.78
C THR A 84 1.89 11.94 1.31
N ASN A 85 2.51 12.72 0.42
CA ASN A 85 2.55 12.46 -1.02
C ASN A 85 4.01 12.43 -1.54
N PRO A 86 4.74 11.33 -1.32
CA PRO A 86 6.15 11.21 -1.70
C PRO A 86 6.41 11.06 -3.21
N ILE A 87 7.69 11.19 -3.57
CA ILE A 87 8.23 11.01 -4.94
C ILE A 87 8.55 9.55 -5.31
N TYR A 88 8.16 8.60 -4.47
CA TYR A 88 8.40 7.16 -4.61
C TYR A 88 7.09 6.39 -4.49
N SER A 89 7.06 5.17 -5.02
CA SER A 89 5.90 4.28 -4.92
C SER A 89 5.84 3.61 -3.56
N ILE A 90 4.66 3.58 -2.95
CA ILE A 90 4.33 2.75 -1.79
C ILE A 90 4.12 1.31 -2.26
N LEU A 91 4.56 0.31 -1.47
CA LEU A 91 4.53 -1.12 -1.86
C LEU A 91 3.73 -2.00 -0.89
N ALA A 92 3.71 -1.63 0.39
CA ALA A 92 2.86 -2.27 1.39
C ALA A 92 2.59 -1.29 2.53
N LEU A 93 1.48 -1.49 3.24
CA LEU A 93 0.87 -0.57 4.19
C LEU A 93 0.28 -1.37 5.37
N GLN A 94 0.39 -0.81 6.56
CA GLN A 94 -0.21 -1.28 7.82
C GLN A 94 -0.62 -0.05 8.65
N VAL A 95 -1.78 -0.08 9.31
CA VAL A 95 -2.14 0.90 10.36
C VAL A 95 -1.88 0.31 11.74
N CYS A 96 -1.53 1.16 12.70
CA CYS A 96 -1.28 0.84 14.10
C CYS A 96 -1.85 1.95 14.99
N GLU A 97 -2.20 1.58 16.22
CA GLU A 97 -2.56 2.50 17.30
C GLU A 97 -1.34 2.66 18.24
N ASP A 98 -0.95 3.89 18.56
CA ASP A 98 0.16 4.19 19.50
C ASP A 98 -0.35 4.12 20.95
N VAL A 99 -0.12 2.99 21.62
CA VAL A 99 -0.68 2.70 22.94
C VAL A 99 0.37 2.88 24.03
N ALA A 100 0.19 3.91 24.86
CA ALA A 100 1.17 4.28 25.88
C ALA A 100 1.51 3.11 26.83
N PHE A 101 2.80 2.79 26.91
CA PHE A 101 3.38 1.73 27.77
C PHE A 101 2.97 0.29 27.42
N GLN A 102 2.39 0.04 26.24
CA GLN A 102 2.08 -1.29 25.72
C GLN A 102 2.69 -1.50 24.33
N PRO A 103 2.64 -2.72 23.77
CA PRO A 103 2.87 -2.94 22.35
C PRO A 103 1.65 -2.46 21.53
N ASP A 104 1.90 -1.60 20.55
CA ASP A 104 0.92 -1.14 19.56
C ASP A 104 0.19 -2.30 18.85
N PRO A 105 -1.15 -2.36 18.85
CA PRO A 105 -1.90 -3.25 17.95
C PRO A 105 -1.80 -2.71 16.52
N CYS A 106 -1.78 -3.63 15.53
CA CYS A 106 -1.51 -3.28 14.13
C CYS A 106 -2.14 -4.25 13.11
N SER A 107 -2.68 -3.69 12.03
CA SER A 107 -3.66 -4.28 11.10
C SER A 107 -3.26 -5.46 10.19
N ALA A 108 -2.15 -6.14 10.46
CA ALA A 108 -1.37 -6.85 9.43
C ALA A 108 -0.98 -5.98 8.20
N TRP A 109 -0.22 -6.54 7.26
CA TRP A 109 0.29 -5.83 6.08
C TRP A 109 -0.57 -6.13 4.85
N ALA A 110 -1.01 -5.07 4.16
CA ALA A 110 -1.61 -5.15 2.83
C ALA A 110 -0.62 -4.63 1.77
N SER A 111 -0.55 -5.32 0.62
CA SER A 111 0.23 -4.86 -0.54
C SER A 111 -0.49 -3.75 -1.29
N ALA A 112 0.29 -2.84 -1.86
CA ALA A 112 -0.10 -1.90 -2.91
C ALA A 112 0.43 -2.40 -4.27
#